data_AF-A0A3P6G270-F1
#
_entry.id   AF-A0A3P6G270-F1
#
_cell.length_a   1.000
_cell.length_b   1.000
_cell.length_c   1.000
_cell.angle_alpha   90.00
_cell.angle_beta   90.00
_cell.angle_gamma   90.00
#
_symmetry.space_group_name_H-M   'P 1'
#
loop_
_entity.id
_entity.type
_entity.pdbx_description
1 polymer ?
#
loop_
_entity_poly.entity_id
_entity_poly.type
_entity_poly.pdbx_seq_one_letter_code
_entity_poly.pdbx_strand_id
1 'polypeptide(L)'
;MPKASNKPALANKYKTLVETCIKANNVDAHFVKGMLEYFQSQNQILGQHHIHTASEGGHLQGRYVYGVLLMAIGQTEKGVKIINKSKVFQWW
;
A
#
# COMPACT_ATOMS: atom_id res chain seq x y z
N MET A 1 -37.27 -17.89 -2.77
CA MET A 1 -36.76 -16.85 -1.86
C MET A 1 -35.31 -16.55 -2.21
N PRO A 2 -34.91 -15.29 -2.51
CA PRO A 2 -33.50 -14.98 -2.69
C PRO A 2 -32.80 -15.15 -1.33
N LYS A 3 -31.72 -15.94 -1.28
CA LYS A 3 -30.86 -16.02 -0.09
C LYS A 3 -30.30 -14.62 0.16
N ALA A 4 -30.47 -14.10 1.39
CA ALA A 4 -29.90 -12.83 1.81
C ALA A 4 -28.42 -12.77 1.42
N SER A 5 -28.00 -11.70 0.74
CA SER A 5 -26.63 -11.61 0.23
C SER A 5 -25.65 -11.54 1.40
N ASN A 6 -24.76 -12.53 1.54
CA ASN A 6 -23.71 -12.59 2.57
C ASN A 6 -22.63 -11.48 2.44
N LYS A 7 -22.85 -10.49 1.57
CA LYS A 7 -21.91 -9.40 1.24
C LYS A 7 -21.46 -8.59 2.47
N PRO A 8 -22.32 -8.24 3.45
CA PRO A 8 -21.89 -7.45 4.61
C PRO A 8 -20.95 -8.23 5.53
N ALA A 9 -21.24 -9.50 5.79
CA ALA A 9 -20.42 -10.34 6.67
C ALA A 9 -19.03 -10.62 6.04
N LEU A 10 -18.98 -10.82 4.72
CA LEU A 10 -17.72 -10.98 3.99
C LEU A 10 -16.90 -9.69 3.99
N ALA A 11 -17.52 -8.54 3.80
CA ALA A 11 -16.86 -7.24 3.88
C ALA A 11 -16.29 -6.98 5.29
N ASN A 12 -17.03 -7.32 6.35
CA ASN A 12 -16.56 -7.18 7.73
C ASN A 12 -15.35 -8.09 8.00
N LYS A 13 -15.41 -9.37 7.59
CA LYS A 13 -14.27 -10.30 7.72
C LYS A 13 -13.03 -9.81 6.97
N TYR A 14 -13.21 -9.30 5.75
CA TYR A 14 -12.13 -8.71 4.97
C TYR A 14 -11.51 -7.51 5.70
N LYS A 15 -12.33 -6.59 6.22
CA LYS A 15 -11.84 -5.42 6.97
C LYS A 15 -11.03 -5.83 8.20
N THR A 16 -11.56 -6.76 9.00
CA THR A 16 -10.85 -7.28 10.19
C THR A 16 -9.53 -7.96 9.81
N LEU A 17 -9.51 -8.76 8.73
CA LEU A 17 -8.29 -9.41 8.26
C LEU A 17 -7.22 -8.37 7.87
N VAL A 18 -7.58 -7.39 7.06
CA VAL A 18 -6.67 -6.32 6.62
C VAL A 18 -6.13 -5.54 7.83
N GLU A 19 -6.98 -5.20 8.79
CA GLU A 19 -6.57 -4.51 10.02
C GLU A 19 -5.59 -5.33 10.85
N THR A 20 -5.81 -6.64 10.99
CA THR A 20 -4.86 -7.53 11.67
C THR A 20 -3.52 -7.61 10.93
N CYS A 21 -3.56 -7.72 9.60
CA CYS A 21 -2.33 -7.73 8.79
C CYS A 21 -1.56 -6.41 8.89
N ILE A 22 -2.25 -5.26 8.91
CA ILE A 22 -1.63 -3.94 9.14
C ILE A 22 -0.98 -3.88 10.52
N LYS A 23 -1.66 -4.35 11.58
CA LYS A 23 -1.08 -4.41 12.93
C LYS A 23 0.17 -5.29 13.00
N ALA A 24 0.24 -6.32 12.16
CA ALA A 24 1.41 -7.19 12.01
C ALA A 24 2.48 -6.61 11.05
N ASN A 25 2.32 -5.37 10.58
CA ASN A 25 3.21 -4.71 9.62
C ASN A 25 3.40 -5.48 8.31
N ASN A 26 2.36 -6.19 7.85
CA ASN A 26 2.40 -6.92 6.58
C ASN A 26 2.43 -5.93 5.41
N VAL A 27 3.51 -5.97 4.63
CA VAL A 27 3.78 -5.00 3.56
C VAL A 27 2.76 -5.05 2.41
N ASP A 28 2.18 -6.22 2.13
CA ASP A 28 1.15 -6.38 1.09
C ASP A 28 -0.17 -5.74 1.53
N ALA A 29 -0.54 -5.92 2.80
CA ALA A 29 -1.73 -5.30 3.38
C ALA A 29 -1.61 -3.76 3.41
N HIS A 30 -0.43 -3.23 3.75
CA HIS A 30 -0.14 -1.81 3.59
C HIS A 30 -0.29 -1.38 2.13
N PHE A 31 0.26 -2.11 1.16
CA PHE A 31 0.12 -1.75 -0.25
C PHE A 31 -1.35 -1.70 -0.70
N VAL A 32 -2.13 -2.76 -0.43
CA VAL A 32 -3.55 -2.83 -0.81
C VAL A 32 -4.35 -1.71 -0.16
N LYS A 33 -4.18 -1.49 1.15
CA LYS A 33 -4.85 -0.40 1.86
C LYS A 33 -4.49 0.96 1.28
N GLY A 34 -3.21 1.15 0.99
CA GLY A 34 -2.70 2.38 0.40
C GLY A 34 -3.30 2.70 -0.97
N MET A 35 -3.40 1.71 -1.85
CA MET A 35 -4.03 1.87 -3.16
C MET A 35 -5.52 2.23 -3.05
N LEU A 36 -6.26 1.55 -2.16
CA LEU A 36 -7.69 1.83 -1.94
C LEU A 36 -7.90 3.24 -1.38
N GLU A 37 -7.16 3.63 -0.35
CA GLU A 37 -7.31 4.95 0.26
C GLU A 37 -6.92 6.07 -0.71
N TYR A 38 -5.81 5.92 -1.43
CA TYR A 38 -5.30 6.96 -2.33
C TYR A 38 -6.18 7.15 -3.58
N PHE A 39 -6.49 6.05 -4.27
CA PHE A 39 -7.13 6.11 -5.60
C PHE A 39 -8.65 5.95 -5.56
N GLN A 40 -9.20 5.22 -4.59
CA GLN A 40 -10.64 4.96 -4.53
C GLN A 40 -11.35 5.85 -3.51
N SER A 41 -10.82 5.95 -2.28
CA SER A 41 -11.48 6.69 -1.18
C SER A 41 -11.16 8.19 -1.16
N GLN A 42 -10.28 8.66 -2.05
CA GLN A 42 -9.77 10.04 -2.10
C GLN A 42 -9.07 10.51 -0.80
N ASN A 43 -8.64 9.56 0.04
CA ASN A 43 -7.89 9.84 1.26
C ASN A 43 -6.38 9.74 0.98
N GLN A 44 -5.88 10.72 0.24
CA GLN A 44 -4.51 10.72 -0.28
C GLN A 44 -3.46 10.68 0.83
N ILE A 45 -3.70 11.33 1.98
CA ILE A 45 -2.76 11.35 3.11
C ILE A 45 -2.58 9.94 3.68
N LEU A 46 -3.69 9.26 4.01
CA LEU A 46 -3.63 7.89 4.55
C LEU A 46 -3.12 6.90 3.49
N GLY A 47 -3.56 7.06 2.25
CA GLY A 47 -3.11 6.24 1.14
C GLY A 47 -1.61 6.34 0.92
N GLN A 48 -1.06 7.56 0.91
CA GLN A 48 0.36 7.79 0.76
C GLN A 48 1.16 7.22 1.94
N HIS A 49 0.65 7.36 3.17
CA HIS A 49 1.28 6.75 4.35
C HIS A 49 1.45 5.24 4.17
N HIS A 50 0.39 4.52 3.81
CA HIS A 50 0.46 3.07 3.62
C HIS A 50 1.31 2.65 2.41
N ILE A 51 1.23 3.37 1.28
CA ILE A 51 2.09 3.13 0.11
C ILE A 51 3.57 3.33 0.47
N HIS A 52 3.88 4.37 1.26
CA HIS A 52 5.23 4.63 1.75
C HIS A 52 5.73 3.49 2.64
N THR A 53 4.93 3.05 3.62
CA THR A 53 5.28 1.90 4.48
C THR A 53 5.56 0.64 3.66
N ALA A 54 4.74 0.34 2.66
CA ALA A 54 4.97 -0.80 1.77
C ALA A 54 6.29 -0.65 0.98
N SER A 55 6.58 0.55 0.46
CA SER A 55 7.84 0.87 -0.22
C SER A 55 9.06 0.65 0.69
N GLU A 56 9.02 1.15 1.93
CA GLU A 56 10.09 0.99 2.93
C GLU A 56 10.28 -0.48 3.32
N GLY A 57 9.18 -1.22 3.50
CA GLY A 57 9.20 -2.67 3.74
C GLY A 57 9.68 -3.51 2.54
N GLY A 58 9.93 -2.87 1.40
CA GLY A 58 10.52 -3.52 0.22
C GLY A 58 9.50 -4.19 -0.70
N HIS A 59 8.22 -3.83 -0.61
CA HIS A 59 7.19 -4.21 -1.58
C HIS A 59 7.48 -3.52 -2.92
N LEU A 60 7.70 -4.31 -3.99
CA LEU A 60 8.21 -3.81 -5.27
C LEU A 60 7.24 -2.82 -5.94
N GLN A 61 5.97 -3.19 -6.02
CA GLN A 61 4.93 -2.33 -6.62
C GLN A 61 4.67 -1.10 -5.74
N GLY A 62 4.82 -1.24 -4.42
CA GLY A 62 4.66 -0.13 -3.47
C GLY A 62 5.75 0.92 -3.66
N ARG A 63 6.99 0.47 -3.83
CA ARG A 63 8.14 1.32 -4.18
C ARG A 63 7.95 2.03 -5.51
N TYR A 64 7.51 1.31 -6.54
CA TYR A 64 7.24 1.90 -7.85
C TYR A 64 6.18 3.00 -7.76
N VAL A 65 5.01 2.69 -7.20
CA VAL A 65 3.91 3.66 -7.05
C VAL A 65 4.35 4.85 -6.22
N TYR A 66 5.01 4.64 -5.08
CA TYR A 66 5.49 5.75 -4.24
C TYR A 66 6.46 6.66 -5.00
N GLY A 67 7.40 6.07 -5.75
CA GLY A 67 8.33 6.82 -6.58
C GLY A 67 7.62 7.68 -7.64
N VAL A 68 6.65 7.10 -8.35
CA VAL A 68 5.83 7.83 -9.34
C VAL A 68 5.04 8.97 -8.67
N LEU A 69 4.45 8.75 -7.50
CA LEU A 69 3.73 9.79 -6.77
C LEU A 69 4.65 10.95 -6.38
N LEU A 70 5.89 10.68 -5.96
CA LEU A 70 6.88 11.72 -5.68
C LEU A 70 7.25 12.51 -6.94
N MET A 71 7.45 11.83 -8.07
CA MET A 71 7.72 12.49 -9.35
C MET A 71 6.55 13.38 -9.78
N ALA A 72 5.31 12.94 -9.58
CA ALA A 72 4.11 13.69 -9.94
C ALA A 72 3.96 15.02 -9.18
N ILE A 73 4.55 15.13 -7.98
CA ILE A 73 4.57 16.36 -7.17
C ILE A 73 5.88 17.16 -7.30
N GLY A 74 6.67 16.88 -8.35
CA GLY A 74 7.91 17.60 -8.64
C GLY A 74 9.13 17.11 -7.86
N GLN A 75 9.01 16.09 -7.00
CA GLN A 75 10.15 15.46 -6.31
C GLN A 75 10.81 14.38 -7.19
N THR A 76 11.12 14.72 -8.44
CA THR A 76 11.56 13.77 -9.47
C THR A 76 12.80 12.98 -9.06
N GLU A 77 13.85 13.65 -8.58
CA GLU A 77 15.09 12.99 -8.18
C GLU A 77 14.86 11.98 -7.05
N LYS A 78 14.03 12.34 -6.06
CA LYS A 78 13.68 11.47 -4.94
C LYS A 78 12.89 10.25 -5.43
N GLY A 79 11.93 10.47 -6.32
CA GLY A 79 11.14 9.38 -6.90
C GLY A 79 11.99 8.40 -7.70
N VAL A 80 12.88 8.89 -8.57
CA VAL A 80 13.83 8.07 -9.33
C VAL A 80 14.74 7.28 -8.39
N LYS A 81 15.27 7.92 -7.34
CA LYS A 81 16.11 7.26 -6.33
C LYS A 81 15.36 6.12 -5.62
N ILE A 82 14.08 6.30 -5.29
CA ILE A 82 13.27 5.26 -4.67
C ILE A 82 13.05 4.10 -5.64
N ILE A 83 12.68 4.35 -6.89
CA ILE A 83 12.44 3.30 -7.89
C ILE A 83 13.70 2.46 -8.12
N ASN A 84 14.85 3.12 -8.26
CA ASN A 84 16.13 2.46 -8.54
C ASN A 84 16.80 1.85 -7.31
N LYS A 85 16.19 1.93 -6.12
CA LYS A 85 16.76 1.35 -4.90
C LYS A 85 16.74 -0.18 -5.00
N SER A 86 17.83 -0.79 -5.43
CA SER A 86 18.03 -2.25 -5.37
C SER A 86 18.10 -2.72 -3.91
N LYS A 87 17.48 -3.85 -3.57
CA LYS A 87 17.87 -4.56 -2.34
C LYS A 87 19.26 -5.12 -2.61
N VAL A 88 20.31 -4.38 -2.23
CA VAL A 88 21.64 -4.99 -2.08
C VAL A 88 21.48 -5.95 -0.91
N PHE A 89 21.45 -7.25 -1.20
CA PHE A 89 21.67 -8.27 -0.17
C PHE A 89 23.11 -8.07 0.32
N GLN A 90 23.28 -7.27 1.37
CA GLN A 90 24.54 -7.19 2.11
C GLN A 90 24.54 -8.38 3.06
N TRP A 91 25.13 -9.49 2.61
CA TRP A 91 25.52 -10.57 3.49
C TRP A 91 26.83 -10.17 4.18
N TRP A 92 26.75 -9.83 5.46
CA TRP A 92 27.79 -10.08 6.46
C TRP A 92 27.11 -10.72 7.65
#